data_AF-A0A1V3HCR6-F1
#
_entry.id   AF-A0A1V3HCR6-F1
#
_cell.length_a   1.000
_cell.length_b   1.000
_cell.length_c   1.000
_cell.angle_alpha   90.00
_cell.angle_beta   90.00
_cell.angle_gamma   90.00
#
_symmetry.space_group_name_H-M   'P 1'
#
loop_
_entity.id
_entity.type
_entity.pdbx_description
1 polymer ?
#
loop_
_entity_poly.entity_id
_entity_poly.type
_entity_poly.pdbx_seq_one_letter_code
_entity_poly.pdbx_strand_id
1 'polypeptide(L)'
;MKKVVKAAVLTGLLTLTGCASYSPWDSMPHQEASAWQGIGVQAYDAKALRSSGFTPTDAKDWIQVGIKSPKKIIEWNKAGFSPRTASKWIDKNFTLEKAISFKKQGLTVE
;
A
#
# COMPACT_ATOMS: atom_id res chain seq x y z
N MET A 1 -22.63 -51.51 -50.14
CA MET A 1 -23.14 -50.11 -50.16
C MET A 1 -22.93 -49.51 -48.77
N LYS A 2 -22.02 -48.55 -48.62
CA LYS A 2 -21.54 -48.04 -47.31
C LYS A 2 -22.48 -46.94 -46.81
N LYS A 3 -23.10 -47.11 -45.64
CA LYS A 3 -23.90 -46.05 -45.00
C LYS A 3 -22.97 -45.18 -44.14
N VAL A 4 -22.92 -43.89 -44.45
CA VAL A 4 -22.06 -42.91 -43.80
C VAL A 4 -22.75 -42.41 -42.53
N VAL A 5 -22.15 -42.64 -41.36
CA VAL A 5 -22.65 -42.14 -40.08
C VAL A 5 -22.23 -40.67 -39.96
N LYS A 6 -23.21 -39.76 -39.86
CA LYS A 6 -22.94 -38.33 -39.62
C LYS A 6 -22.65 -38.13 -38.14
N ALA A 7 -21.38 -37.94 -37.79
CA ALA A 7 -20.98 -37.48 -36.47
C ALA A 7 -21.30 -35.99 -36.35
N ALA A 8 -22.30 -35.64 -35.54
CA ALA A 8 -22.58 -34.26 -35.16
C ALA A 8 -21.62 -33.86 -34.02
N VAL A 9 -20.62 -33.05 -34.34
CA VAL A 9 -19.71 -32.48 -33.34
C VAL A 9 -20.43 -31.29 -32.69
N LEU A 10 -20.92 -31.49 -31.47
CA LEU A 10 -21.43 -30.41 -30.61
C LEU A 10 -20.23 -29.62 -30.07
N THR A 11 -19.88 -28.52 -30.73
CA THR A 11 -18.96 -27.51 -30.21
C THR A 11 -19.64 -26.77 -29.05
N GLY A 12 -19.51 -27.31 -27.84
CA GLY A 12 -19.85 -26.60 -26.62
C GLY A 12 -18.89 -25.42 -26.42
N LEU A 13 -19.38 -24.20 -26.59
CA LEU A 13 -18.62 -22.98 -26.33
C LEU A 13 -18.48 -22.80 -24.80
N LEU A 14 -17.39 -23.30 -24.23
CA LEU A 14 -17.01 -23.08 -22.83
C LEU A 14 -16.49 -21.64 -22.70
N THR A 15 -17.38 -20.71 -22.37
CA THR A 15 -16.98 -19.34 -22.02
C THR A 15 -16.42 -19.34 -20.60
N LEU A 16 -15.10 -19.44 -20.48
CA LEU A 16 -14.37 -19.18 -19.23
C LEU A 16 -14.40 -17.66 -18.97
N THR A 17 -15.45 -17.17 -18.31
CA THR A 17 -15.43 -15.84 -17.70
C THR A 17 -14.50 -15.88 -16.49
N GLY A 18 -13.21 -15.61 -16.71
CA GLY A 18 -12.25 -15.40 -15.65
C GLY A 18 -12.51 -14.07 -14.95
N CYS A 19 -12.93 -14.11 -13.69
CA CYS A 19 -12.95 -12.93 -12.84
C CYS A 19 -11.50 -12.54 -12.53
N ALA A 20 -10.91 -11.61 -13.29
CA ALA A 20 -9.68 -10.96 -12.85
C ALA A 20 -10.02 -10.13 -11.59
N SER A 21 -9.51 -10.55 -10.43
CA SER A 21 -9.64 -9.74 -9.21
C SER A 21 -8.85 -8.45 -9.41
N TYR A 22 -9.54 -7.32 -9.47
CA TYR A 22 -8.92 -6.01 -9.65
C TYR A 22 -7.94 -5.71 -8.50
N SER A 23 -6.68 -5.48 -8.83
CA SER A 23 -5.63 -5.12 -7.89
C SER A 23 -5.36 -3.61 -7.95
N PRO A 24 -5.13 -2.92 -6.82
CA PRO A 24 -4.66 -1.54 -6.85
C PRO A 24 -3.38 -1.32 -7.67
N TRP A 25 -2.56 -2.37 -7.85
CA TRP A 25 -1.38 -2.32 -8.71
C TRP A 25 -1.71 -2.07 -10.18
N ASP A 26 -2.89 -2.49 -10.65
CA ASP A 26 -3.31 -2.36 -12.06
C ASP A 26 -3.52 -0.89 -12.46
N SER A 27 -3.68 0.00 -11.48
CA SER A 27 -3.89 1.45 -11.69
C SER A 27 -2.63 2.29 -11.45
N MET A 28 -1.47 1.64 -11.39
CA MET A 28 -0.18 2.25 -11.09
C MET A 28 0.85 1.87 -12.17
N PRO A 29 1.75 2.77 -12.59
CA PRO A 29 2.85 2.42 -13.47
C PRO A 29 3.69 1.26 -12.88
N HIS A 30 4.07 0.28 -13.69
CA HIS A 30 4.77 -0.92 -13.25
C HIS A 30 6.01 -0.63 -12.39
N GLN A 31 6.81 0.38 -12.78
CA GLN A 31 8.00 0.79 -12.01
C GLN A 31 7.65 1.33 -10.62
N GLU A 32 6.56 2.10 -10.51
CA GLU A 32 6.11 2.62 -9.22
C GLU A 32 5.56 1.49 -8.34
N ALA A 33 4.78 0.56 -8.90
CA ALA A 33 4.27 -0.62 -8.19
C ALA A 33 5.44 -1.48 -7.67
N SER A 34 6.44 -1.73 -8.50
CA SER A 34 7.66 -2.44 -8.12
C SER A 34 8.41 -1.75 -6.99
N ALA A 35 8.46 -0.41 -6.98
CA ALA A 35 9.12 0.35 -5.93
C ALA A 35 8.37 0.24 -4.58
N TRP A 36 7.04 0.34 -4.58
CA TRP A 36 6.23 0.11 -3.37
C TRP A 36 6.38 -1.31 -2.84
N GLN A 37 6.33 -2.31 -3.73
CA GLN A 37 6.55 -3.71 -3.37
C GLN A 37 7.96 -3.95 -2.82
N GLY A 38 8.97 -3.30 -3.42
CA GLY A 38 10.37 -3.41 -3.00
C GLY A 38 10.64 -2.87 -1.58
N ILE A 39 9.81 -1.95 -1.09
CA ILE A 39 9.85 -1.48 0.31
C ILE A 39 8.85 -2.23 1.20
N GLY A 40 8.20 -3.28 0.71
CA GLY A 40 7.31 -4.15 1.48
C GLY A 40 5.92 -3.58 1.74
N VAL A 41 5.49 -2.56 1.00
CA VAL A 41 4.15 -1.95 1.14
C VAL A 41 3.13 -2.70 0.28
N GLN A 42 1.98 -3.02 0.86
CA GLN A 42 0.91 -3.76 0.19
C GLN A 42 0.07 -2.85 -0.73
N ALA A 43 -0.64 -3.43 -1.70
CA ALA A 43 -1.32 -2.68 -2.77
C ALA A 43 -2.26 -1.59 -2.26
N TYR A 44 -3.09 -1.90 -1.26
CA TYR A 44 -4.04 -0.95 -0.69
C TYR A 44 -3.36 0.13 0.17
N ASP A 45 -2.29 -0.23 0.89
CA ASP A 45 -1.50 0.72 1.67
C ASP A 45 -0.73 1.69 0.75
N ALA A 46 -0.14 1.17 -0.32
CA ALA A 46 0.51 1.97 -1.36
C ALA A 46 -0.49 2.93 -2.02
N LYS A 47 -1.70 2.46 -2.34
CA LYS A 47 -2.78 3.30 -2.86
C LYS A 47 -3.15 4.41 -1.88
N ALA A 48 -3.30 4.12 -0.58
CA ALA A 48 -3.64 5.11 0.43
C ALA A 48 -2.55 6.19 0.60
N LEU A 49 -1.28 5.76 0.64
CA LEU A 49 -0.11 6.65 0.72
C LEU A 49 0.01 7.52 -0.54
N ARG A 50 -0.07 6.91 -1.73
CA ARG A 50 -0.04 7.63 -3.02
C ARG A 50 -1.17 8.65 -3.11
N SER A 51 -2.39 8.28 -2.76
CA SER A 51 -3.54 9.21 -2.75
C SER A 51 -3.37 10.35 -1.74
N SER A 52 -2.47 10.21 -0.77
CA SER A 52 -2.09 11.26 0.18
C SER A 52 -0.82 12.02 -0.23
N GLY A 53 -0.30 11.79 -1.43
CA GLY A 53 0.85 12.51 -2.00
C GLY A 53 2.22 11.89 -1.69
N PHE A 54 2.28 10.71 -1.07
CA PHE A 54 3.56 10.04 -0.82
C PHE A 54 4.05 9.32 -2.06
N THR A 55 5.37 9.37 -2.27
CA THR A 55 6.09 8.46 -3.17
C THR A 55 6.62 7.24 -2.40
N PRO A 56 7.03 6.16 -3.09
CA PRO A 56 7.74 5.06 -2.44
C PRO A 56 8.97 5.54 -1.65
N THR A 57 9.69 6.53 -2.16
CA THR A 57 10.86 7.12 -1.50
C THR A 57 10.48 7.78 -0.19
N ASP A 58 9.40 8.58 -0.16
CA ASP A 58 8.93 9.24 1.06
C ASP A 58 8.53 8.23 2.13
N ALA A 59 7.85 7.15 1.72
CA ALA A 59 7.37 6.12 2.63
C ALA A 59 8.49 5.20 3.14
N LYS A 60 9.55 4.98 2.37
CA LYS A 60 10.64 4.04 2.68
C LYS A 60 11.18 4.24 4.10
N ASP A 61 11.47 5.48 4.48
CA ASP A 61 12.05 5.77 5.80
C ASP A 61 11.07 5.46 6.94
N TRP A 62 9.76 5.67 6.73
CA TRP A 62 8.72 5.28 7.68
C TRP A 62 8.65 3.76 7.88
N ILE A 63 8.72 3.01 6.78
CA ILE A 63 8.71 1.54 6.84
C ILE A 63 9.96 1.02 7.54
N GLN A 64 11.13 1.62 7.28
CA GLN A 64 12.40 1.23 7.90
C GLN A 64 12.43 1.42 9.42
N VAL A 65 11.77 2.47 9.93
CA VAL A 65 11.61 2.67 11.39
C VAL A 65 10.42 1.88 11.97
N GLY A 66 9.81 0.98 11.18
CA GLY A 66 8.74 0.08 11.64
C GLY A 66 7.33 0.68 11.63
N ILE A 67 7.15 1.93 11.20
CA ILE A 67 5.83 2.55 11.09
C ILE A 67 5.20 2.17 9.75
N LYS A 68 4.47 1.04 9.74
CA LYS A 68 3.89 0.48 8.50
C LYS A 68 2.47 0.93 8.17
N SER A 69 1.73 1.46 9.14
CA SER A 69 0.34 1.88 8.94
C SER A 69 0.27 3.17 8.12
N PRO A 70 -0.39 3.18 6.94
CA PRO A 70 -0.55 4.40 6.14
C PRO A 70 -1.16 5.55 6.93
N LYS A 71 -2.19 5.26 7.72
CA LYS A 71 -2.84 6.25 8.59
C LYS A 71 -1.83 6.92 9.51
N LYS A 72 -1.01 6.15 10.23
CA LYS A 72 0.03 6.70 11.12
C LYS A 72 1.06 7.51 10.33
N ILE A 73 1.57 6.99 9.21
CA ILE A 73 2.53 7.72 8.36
C ILE A 73 1.97 9.09 7.97
N ILE A 74 0.75 9.12 7.44
CA ILE A 74 0.07 10.33 6.97
C ILE A 74 -0.15 11.31 8.12
N GLU A 75 -0.69 10.86 9.25
CA GLU A 75 -1.00 11.72 10.40
C GLU A 75 0.26 12.34 11.02
N TRP A 76 1.31 11.54 11.25
CA TRP A 76 2.56 12.02 11.84
C TRP A 76 3.35 12.93 10.89
N ASN A 77 3.36 12.61 9.60
CA ASN A 77 3.98 13.46 8.59
C ASN A 77 3.25 14.82 8.46
N LYS A 78 1.91 14.83 8.43
CA LYS A 78 1.11 16.07 8.40
C LYS A 78 1.32 16.94 9.64
N ALA A 79 1.60 16.33 10.79
CA ALA A 79 1.99 17.04 12.01
C ALA A 79 3.46 17.53 12.01
N GLY A 80 4.19 17.29 10.92
CA GLY A 80 5.56 17.72 10.70
C GLY A 80 6.57 16.93 11.53
N PHE A 81 6.29 15.66 11.84
CA PHE A 81 7.30 14.76 12.39
C PHE A 81 8.03 14.02 11.28
N SER A 82 9.34 13.87 11.45
CA SER A 82 10.12 12.95 10.63
C SER A 82 9.86 11.50 11.08
N PRO A 83 10.12 10.50 10.20
CA PRO A 83 10.00 9.08 10.56
C PRO A 83 10.73 8.73 11.87
N ARG A 84 11.99 9.15 11.99
CA ARG A 84 12.84 8.86 13.15
C ARG A 84 12.28 9.45 14.44
N THR A 85 11.83 10.70 14.41
CA THR A 85 11.25 11.33 15.60
C THR A 85 9.90 10.71 15.95
N ALA A 86 9.06 10.42 14.96
CA ALA A 86 7.78 9.75 15.17
C ALA A 86 7.95 8.36 15.80
N SER A 87 8.93 7.57 15.35
CA SER A 87 9.24 6.25 15.92
C SER A 87 9.49 6.35 17.42
N LYS A 88 10.38 7.25 17.84
CA LYS A 88 10.70 7.42 19.27
C LYS A 88 9.47 7.75 20.13
N TRP A 89 8.56 8.59 19.64
CA TRP A 89 7.34 8.90 20.36
C TRP A 89 6.41 7.68 20.46
N ILE A 90 6.25 6.96 19.34
CA ILE A 90 5.41 5.75 19.26
C ILE A 90 5.97 4.64 20.15
N ASP A 91 7.30 4.45 20.16
CA ASP A 91 7.99 3.43 20.96
C ASP A 91 7.81 3.68 22.47
N LYS A 92 7.68 4.94 22.87
CA LYS A 92 7.33 5.33 24.25
C LYS A 92 5.81 5.37 24.51
N ASN A 93 5.00 4.83 23.60
CA ASN A 93 3.54 4.79 23.69
C ASN A 93 2.87 6.17 23.81
N PHE A 94 3.51 7.24 23.31
CA PHE A 94 2.86 8.53 23.21
C PHE A 94 1.92 8.58 22.01
N THR A 95 0.76 9.22 22.20
CA THR A 95 -0.14 9.54 21.10
C THR A 95 0.38 10.72 20.30
N LEU A 96 -0.12 10.88 19.08
CA LEU A 96 0.23 12.01 18.22
C LEU A 96 -0.13 13.35 18.90
N GLU A 97 -1.27 13.44 19.58
CA GLU A 97 -1.72 14.66 20.26
C GLU A 97 -0.73 15.07 21.36
N LYS A 98 -0.25 14.09 22.16
CA LYS A 98 0.76 14.35 23.18
C LYS A 98 2.08 14.80 22.55
N ALA A 99 2.54 14.12 21.49
CA ALA A 99 3.75 14.50 20.78
C ALA A 99 3.66 15.92 20.20
N ILE A 100 2.52 16.31 19.62
CA ILE A 100 2.27 17.67 19.12
C ILE A 100 2.33 18.68 20.26
N SER A 101 1.69 18.39 21.40
CA SER A 101 1.71 19.25 22.58
C SER A 101 3.14 19.50 23.07
N PHE A 102 3.95 18.45 23.20
CA PHE A 102 5.35 18.57 23.61
C PHE A 102 6.21 19.29 22.58
N LYS A 103 6.04 19.01 21.28
CA LYS A 103 6.72 19.72 20.21
C LYS A 103 6.45 21.23 20.26
N LYS A 104 5.21 21.65 20.56
CA LYS A 104 4.86 23.07 20.73
C LYS A 104 5.56 23.73 21.93
N GLN A 105 5.93 22.95 22.93
CA GLN A 105 6.71 23.39 24.09
C GLN A 105 8.23 23.32 23.85
N GLY A 106 8.68 22.94 22.64
CA GLY A 106 10.09 22.75 22.32
C GLY A 106 10.69 21.46 22.87
N LEU A 107 9.87 20.56 23.42
CA LEU A 107 10.32 19.30 23.97
C LEU A 107 10.44 18.24 22.88
N THR A 108 11.49 17.42 22.97
CA THR A 108 11.72 16.28 22.08
C THR A 108 11.82 14.99 22.88
N VAL A 109 11.52 13.88 22.22
CA VAL A 109 11.71 12.55 22.81
C VAL A 109 13.12 12.06 22.49
N GLU A 110 13.87 11.71 23.52
CA GLU A 110 15.20 11.11 23.40
C GLU A 110 15.12 9.60 23.16
#